data_AF-A0A377KBS7-F1
#
_entry.id   AF-A0A377KBS7-F1
#
_cell.length_a   1.000
_cell.length_b   1.000
_cell.length_c   1.000
_cell.angle_alpha   90.00
_cell.angle_beta   90.00
_cell.angle_gamma   90.00
#
_symmetry.space_group_name_H-M   'P 1'
#
loop_
_entity.id
_entity.type
_entity.pdbx_description
1 polymer ?
#
loop_
_entity_poly.entity_id
_entity_poly.type
_entity_poly.pdbx_seq_one_letter_code
_entity_poly.pdbx_strand_id
1 'polypeptide(L)' 'MTTTDELIPSGETSSYRSNPIGLAEFTLSRRDPGYVGRSKATAELENQRLAGNVSEMADVFARIKQIAGQEHVESAAN' A
#
# COMPACT_ATOMS: atom_id res chain seq x y z
N MET A 1 -16.97 10.10 15.24
CA MET A 1 -17.29 8.69 15.47
C MET A 1 -17.23 8.00 14.11
N THR A 2 -16.71 6.77 14.00
CA THR A 2 -16.71 5.99 12.75
C THR A 2 -17.63 4.79 12.97
N THR A 3 -18.52 4.49 12.03
CA THR A 3 -19.44 3.34 12.12
C THR A 3 -18.95 2.14 11.29
N THR A 4 -19.41 0.93 11.62
CA THR A 4 -19.05 -0.28 10.84
C THR A 4 -19.52 -0.17 9.39
N ASP A 5 -20.65 0.48 9.15
CA ASP A 5 -21.22 0.68 7.82
C ASP A 5 -20.40 1.68 6.97
N GLU A 6 -19.75 2.64 7.62
CA GLU A 6 -18.76 3.51 6.96
C GLU A 6 -17.49 2.76 6.56
N LEU A 7 -17.10 1.73 7.33
CA LEU A 7 -15.92 0.89 7.02
C LEU A 7 -16.24 -0.16 5.96
N ILE A 8 -17.37 -0.85 6.09
CA ILE A 8 -17.86 -1.87 5.17
C ILE A 8 -19.37 -1.67 5.00
N PRO A 9 -19.85 -1.25 3.82
CA PRO A 9 -21.26 -1.04 3.58
C PRO A 9 -22.10 -2.28 3.87
N SER A 10 -23.17 -2.09 4.63
CA SER A 10 -24.28 -3.05 4.73
C SER A 10 -25.23 -2.86 3.53
N GLY A 11 -25.71 -3.96 2.95
CA GLY A 11 -26.53 -3.97 1.73
C GLY A 11 -26.05 -5.00 0.70
N GLU A 12 -26.04 -4.63 -0.58
CA GLU A 12 -25.57 -5.45 -1.73
C GLU A 12 -24.21 -6.15 -1.47
N THR A 13 -23.31 -5.47 -0.77
CA THR A 13 -21.98 -5.97 -0.39
C THR A 13 -22.02 -7.15 0.58
N SER A 14 -23.12 -7.32 1.34
CA SER A 14 -23.27 -8.44 2.28
C SER A 14 -23.29 -9.81 1.60
N SER A 15 -23.61 -9.86 0.31
CA SER A 15 -23.56 -11.07 -0.52
C SER A 15 -22.13 -11.63 -0.65
N TYR A 16 -21.09 -10.82 -0.42
CA TYR A 16 -19.69 -11.22 -0.50
C TYR A 16 -19.12 -11.72 0.83
N ARG A 17 -19.92 -11.90 1.89
CA ARG A 17 -19.42 -12.29 3.23
C ARG A 17 -18.64 -13.62 3.26
N SER A 18 -18.92 -14.54 2.33
CA SER A 18 -18.16 -15.79 2.18
C SER A 18 -16.95 -15.67 1.24
N ASN A 19 -16.81 -14.55 0.53
CA ASN A 19 -15.70 -14.24 -0.36
C ASN A 19 -14.90 -13.05 0.21
N PRO A 20 -13.89 -13.28 1.06
CA PRO A 20 -13.15 -12.20 1.71
C PRO A 20 -12.44 -11.27 0.72
N ILE A 21 -12.03 -11.79 -0.44
CA ILE A 21 -11.41 -10.98 -1.51
C ILE A 21 -12.45 -10.09 -2.16
N GLY A 22 -13.62 -10.63 -2.52
CA GLY A 22 -14.73 -9.86 -3.08
C GLY A 22 -15.25 -8.80 -2.10
N LEU A 23 -15.27 -9.09 -0.81
CA LEU A 23 -15.67 -8.14 0.23
C LEU A 23 -14.68 -6.96 0.35
N ALA A 24 -13.38 -7.23 0.22
CA ALA A 24 -12.33 -6.22 0.35
C ALA A 24 -12.46 -5.07 -0.68
N GLU A 25 -13.05 -5.35 -1.85
CA GLU A 25 -13.30 -4.35 -2.92
C GLU A 25 -14.26 -3.22 -2.52
N PHE A 26 -14.99 -3.38 -1.42
CA PHE A 26 -15.97 -2.38 -0.95
C PHE A 26 -15.51 -1.59 0.27
N THR A 27 -14.30 -1.85 0.76
CA THR A 27 -13.74 -1.19 1.95
C THR A 27 -13.75 0.32 1.80
N LEU A 28 -14.37 1.02 2.76
CA LEU A 28 -14.52 2.47 2.82
C LEU A 28 -15.24 3.12 1.62
N SER A 29 -15.84 2.35 0.71
CA SER A 29 -16.38 2.86 -0.55
C SER A 29 -17.42 4.00 -0.43
N ARG A 30 -18.22 4.03 0.64
CA ARG A 30 -19.18 5.13 0.92
C ARG A 30 -18.51 6.42 1.38
N ARG A 31 -17.40 6.30 2.11
CA ARG A 31 -16.67 7.43 2.71
C ARG A 31 -15.58 7.96 1.79
N ASP A 32 -14.90 7.06 1.10
CA ASP A 32 -13.76 7.32 0.24
C ASP A 32 -13.75 6.34 -0.94
N PRO A 33 -14.41 6.69 -2.04
CA PRO A 33 -14.50 5.82 -3.22
C PRO A 33 -13.14 5.43 -3.81
N GLY A 34 -12.08 6.21 -3.54
CA GLY A 34 -10.73 5.93 -4.04
C GLY A 34 -9.88 5.04 -3.13
N TYR A 35 -10.37 4.69 -1.93
CA TYR A 35 -9.57 4.01 -0.91
C TYR A 35 -8.96 2.71 -1.42
N VAL A 36 -9.78 1.78 -1.94
CA VAL A 36 -9.33 0.47 -2.42
C VAL A 36 -8.30 0.61 -3.54
N GLY A 37 -8.52 1.54 -4.48
CA GLY A 37 -7.59 1.82 -5.56
C GLY A 37 -6.21 2.25 -5.05
N ARG A 38 -6.18 3.19 -4.07
CA ARG A 38 -4.93 3.64 -3.46
C ARG A 38 -4.27 2.53 -2.64
N SER A 39 -5.03 1.75 -1.87
CA SER A 39 -4.50 0.61 -1.12
C SER A 39 -3.83 -0.43 -2.02
N LYS A 40 -4.42 -0.73 -3.19
CA LYS A 40 -3.83 -1.63 -4.18
C LYS A 40 -2.54 -1.06 -4.77
N ALA A 41 -2.52 0.24 -5.10
CA ALA A 41 -1.31 0.89 -5.59
C ALA A 41 -0.17 0.84 -4.55
N THR A 42 -0.46 1.04 -3.27
CA THR A 42 0.52 0.88 -2.18
C THR A 42 1.00 -0.57 -2.05
N ALA A 43 0.09 -1.55 -2.13
CA ALA A 43 0.47 -2.96 -2.06
C ALA A 43 1.39 -3.36 -3.23
N GLU A 44 1.11 -2.86 -4.43
CA GLU A 44 1.97 -3.06 -5.60
C GLU A 44 3.36 -2.45 -5.40
N LEU A 45 3.44 -1.21 -4.89
CA LEU A 45 4.70 -0.56 -4.56
C LEU A 45 5.51 -1.36 -3.52
N GLU A 46 4.83 -1.89 -2.50
CA GLU A 46 5.48 -2.72 -1.48
C GLU A 46 5.98 -4.05 -2.06
N ASN A 47 5.23 -4.68 -2.95
CA ASN A 47 5.68 -5.88 -3.66
C ASN A 47 6.93 -5.60 -4.50
N GLN A 48 6.98 -4.45 -5.18
CA GLN A 48 8.15 -4.00 -5.93
C GLN A 48 9.35 -3.79 -5.00
N ARG A 49 9.13 -3.15 -3.83
CA ARG A 49 10.17 -2.97 -2.81
C ARG A 49 10.71 -4.30 -2.30
N LEU A 50 9.84 -5.26 -2.00
CA LEU A 50 10.23 -6.61 -1.54
C LEU A 50 10.98 -7.40 -2.62
N ALA A 51 10.68 -7.15 -3.90
CA ALA A 51 11.40 -7.70 -5.03
C ALA A 51 12.73 -6.98 -5.34
N GLY A 52 13.09 -5.94 -4.57
CA GLY A 52 14.32 -5.15 -4.78
C GLY A 52 14.22 -4.10 -5.89
N ASN A 53 13.03 -3.89 -6.47
CA ASN A 53 12.79 -2.93 -7.55
C ASN A 53 12.64 -1.49 -7.01
N VAL A 54 13.67 -0.96 -6.35
CA VAL A 54 13.67 0.37 -5.70
C VAL A 54 14.46 1.43 -6.49
N SER A 55 14.43 1.35 -7.82
CA SER A 55 15.26 2.17 -8.73
C SER A 55 15.08 3.67 -8.55
N GLU A 56 13.86 4.11 -8.21
CA GLU A 56 13.51 5.51 -7.96
C GLU A 56 14.24 6.14 -6.76
N MET A 57 14.77 5.33 -5.83
CA MET A 57 15.51 5.82 -4.66
C MET A 57 17.02 5.88 -4.89
N ALA A 58 17.52 5.46 -6.07
CA ALA A 58 18.95 5.37 -6.34
C ALA A 58 19.70 6.70 -6.10
N ASP A 59 19.13 7.82 -6.56
CA ASP A 59 19.72 9.15 -6.41
C ASP A 59 19.81 9.58 -4.94
N VAL A 60 18.81 9.20 -4.13
CA VAL A 60 18.78 9.48 -2.69
C VAL A 60 19.90 8.70 -2.00
N PHE A 61 20.04 7.40 -2.27
CA PHE A 61 21.13 6.59 -1.72
C PHE A 61 22.50 7.07 -2.18
N ALA A 62 22.64 7.52 -3.43
CA ALA A 62 23.86 8.12 -3.93
C ALA A 62 24.23 9.38 -3.14
N ARG A 63 23.24 10.20 -2.76
CA ARG A 63 23.47 11.39 -1.93
C ARG A 63 23.80 11.03 -0.47
N ILE A 64 23.16 10.01 0.10
CA ILE A 64 23.42 9.54 1.47
C ILE A 64 24.86 9.04 1.62
N LYS A 65 25.38 8.31 0.63
CA LYS A 65 26.78 7.80 0.63
C LYS A 65 27.85 8.90 0.68
N GLN A 66 27.48 10.15 0.39
CA GLN A 66 28.39 11.31 0.48
C GLN A 66 28.48 11.91 1.89
N ILE A 67 27.64 11.45 2.83
CA ILE A 67 27.67 11.86 4.23
C ILE A 67 28.72 11.03 4.96
N ALA A 68 29.62 11.70 5.68
CA ALA A 68 30.66 11.04 6.46
C ALA A 68 30.06 10.02 7.45
N GLY A 69 30.56 8.79 7.44
CA GLY A 69 30.07 7.69 8.27
C GLY A 69 28.85 6.95 7.71
N GLN A 70 28.42 7.23 6.48
CA GLN A 70 27.32 6.55 5.78
C GLN A 70 27.77 5.94 4.43
N GLU A 71 29.08 5.73 4.23
CA GLU A 71 29.63 5.30 2.94
C GLU A 71 29.15 3.91 2.51
N HIS A 72 28.77 3.07 3.47
CA HIS A 72 28.40 1.67 3.29
C HIS A 72 26.88 1.43 3.29
N VAL A 73 26.06 2.49 3.27
CA VAL A 73 24.61 2.34 3.23
C VAL A 73 24.19 1.79 1.87
N GLU A 74 23.60 0.59 1.87
CA GLU A 74 23.02 0.00 0.68
C GLU A 74 21.53 0.30 0.57
N SER A 75 21.06 0.49 -0.66
CA SER A 75 19.63 0.45 -0.93
C SER A 75 19.17 -0.97 -0.65
N ALA A 76 18.21 -1.16 0.25
CA ALA A 76 17.66 -2.47 0.55
C ALA A 76 17.03 -3.10 -0.71
N ALA A 77 17.85 -3.84 -1.44
CA ALA A 77 17.51 -4.84 -2.42
C ALA A 77 18.32 -6.06 -1.96
N ASN A 78 17.60 -7.10 -1.53
CA ASN A 78 18.24 -8.38 -1.21
C ASN A 78 19.03 -8.92 -2.40
#